data_AF-H2ZJT8-F1
#
_entry.id   AF-H2ZJT8-F1
#
_cell.length_a   1.000
_cell.length_b   1.000
_cell.length_c   1.000
_cell.angle_alpha   90.00
_cell.angle_beta   90.00
_cell.angle_gamma   90.00
#
_symmetry.space_group_name_H-M   'P 1'
#
loop_
_entity.id
_entity.type
_entity.pdbx_description
1 polymer ?
#
loop_
_entity_poly.entity_id
_entity_poly.type
_entity_poly.pdbx_seq_one_letter_code
_entity_poly.pdbx_strand_id
1 'polypeptide(L)'
;SSDVVYGEFYDEDMPATERELAEDAPWKQIQKNTFTRWCNEHLKIINKRLGSLETDLSDGLRLIGLIEILSQKKMGKHNKRPNFRQMKLENVSVALKFLETERIKLVSIDSKAIVDGNLKLILGLIWTLILHYSISMPMWDEEEEPEEKSQATPKQRLLGWIQNKVPQMPITNFKGNWQDGTALGALVDNCAPGLCPDWEDWDPNNKIDNTAEAMKLADEWLGVPQVITPEEITNPNVDELSVMTYLSQFPKSTLKPGAPLRPKTNSKKARAYGKGVEPKGCKVGAPAPFTVETIAAGNGDVLVYLTNPEGHKEELKATPNNDKLKTFNVTYYPDMPGEYEVTILFAGAAIHKSPFKVQVDDSPADPSKVTAKGPGLMPGNIVNHPTHFDVFTAEAGAGDVDVVIEDPTGSDVPMELEEKSNGTVRATYTPQVDGPHKIYVEFTGEQVPRSPFNVDISPGMLC
;
A
#
# COMPACT_ATOMS: atom_id res chain seq x y z
N SER A 1 -5.88 -38.91 19.20
CA SER A 1 -5.14 -38.84 20.47
C SER A 1 -5.34 -37.44 21.02
N SER A 2 -6.27 -37.28 21.95
CA SER A 2 -6.78 -35.99 22.43
C SER A 2 -6.26 -35.74 23.84
N ASP A 3 -4.96 -35.54 23.94
CA ASP A 3 -4.26 -35.04 25.13
C ASP A 3 -3.61 -33.70 24.75
N VAL A 4 -4.44 -32.65 24.65
CA VAL A 4 -3.88 -31.30 24.75
C VAL A 4 -3.80 -31.01 26.24
N VAL A 5 -2.61 -31.29 26.74
CA VAL A 5 -2.07 -31.05 28.07
C VAL A 5 -2.55 -29.71 28.63
N TYR A 6 -3.46 -29.75 29.61
CA TYR A 6 -3.73 -28.64 30.54
C TYR A 6 -3.28 -28.97 31.98
N GLY A 7 -2.52 -30.05 32.15
CA GLY A 7 -1.87 -30.40 33.40
C GLY A 7 -0.38 -30.59 33.15
N GLU A 8 0.42 -29.66 33.67
CA GLU A 8 1.89 -29.65 33.83
C GLU A 8 2.48 -28.29 33.41
N PHE A 9 2.33 -27.28 34.26
CA PHE A 9 3.21 -26.08 34.20
C PHE A 9 3.47 -25.45 35.58
N TYR A 10 3.13 -26.15 36.66
CA TYR A 10 3.58 -25.77 37.99
C TYR A 10 4.15 -27.01 38.64
N ASP A 11 5.46 -27.19 38.49
CA ASP A 11 6.22 -27.99 39.43
C ASP A 11 6.02 -27.32 40.80
N GLU A 12 5.61 -28.06 41.83
CA GLU A 12 5.39 -27.50 43.17
C GLU A 12 6.69 -26.90 43.77
N ASP A 13 7.83 -27.18 43.13
CA ASP A 13 9.18 -26.71 43.47
C ASP A 13 9.61 -25.40 42.77
N MET A 14 8.75 -24.75 41.98
CA MET A 14 9.10 -23.52 41.26
C MET A 14 9.28 -22.32 42.23
N PRO A 15 10.41 -21.57 42.16
CA PRO A 15 10.67 -20.44 43.06
C PRO A 15 9.62 -19.33 42.89
N ALA A 16 9.26 -18.67 44.01
CA ALA A 16 8.16 -17.71 44.08
C ALA A 16 8.23 -16.58 43.02
N THR A 17 9.44 -16.16 42.64
CA THR A 17 9.68 -15.15 41.60
C THR A 17 9.31 -15.61 40.19
N GLU A 18 9.52 -16.88 39.85
CA GLU A 18 9.10 -17.45 38.56
C GLU A 18 7.59 -17.68 38.51
N ARG A 19 6.99 -17.99 39.66
CA ARG A 19 5.54 -18.11 39.81
C ARG A 19 4.83 -16.76 39.66
N GLU A 20 5.37 -15.68 40.23
CA GLU A 20 4.89 -14.30 40.03
C GLU A 20 5.02 -13.85 38.57
N LEU A 21 6.17 -14.11 37.93
CA LEU A 21 6.38 -13.84 36.49
C LEU A 21 5.42 -14.64 35.59
N ALA A 22 5.06 -15.87 35.99
CA ALA A 22 4.07 -16.68 35.29
C ALA A 22 2.64 -16.18 35.52
N GLU A 23 2.32 -15.67 36.72
CA GLU A 23 1.01 -15.08 37.06
C GLU A 23 0.70 -13.83 36.22
N ASP A 24 1.70 -12.98 35.96
CA ASP A 24 1.58 -11.73 35.20
C ASP A 24 1.88 -11.85 33.69
N ALA A 25 1.91 -13.07 33.16
CA ALA A 25 2.26 -13.29 31.76
C ALA A 25 1.30 -12.51 30.80
N PRO A 26 1.80 -11.67 29.88
CA PRO A 26 0.97 -10.78 29.06
C PRO A 26 -0.16 -11.49 28.28
N TRP A 27 0.08 -12.74 27.87
CA TRP A 27 -0.90 -13.56 27.15
C TRP A 27 -2.18 -13.82 27.94
N LYS A 28 -2.11 -13.91 29.27
CA LYS A 28 -3.29 -14.13 30.14
C LYS A 28 -4.25 -12.96 30.06
N GLN A 29 -3.71 -11.74 30.02
CA GLN A 29 -4.52 -10.53 29.88
C GLN A 29 -5.15 -10.43 28.49
N ILE A 30 -4.39 -10.75 27.44
CA ILE A 30 -4.90 -10.80 26.06
C ILE A 30 -6.06 -11.80 25.95
N GLN A 31 -5.89 -13.00 26.51
CA GLN A 31 -6.92 -14.04 26.52
C GLN A 31 -8.15 -13.62 27.31
N LYS A 32 -7.97 -13.06 28.51
CA LYS A 32 -9.06 -12.52 29.33
C LYS A 32 -9.85 -11.46 28.57
N ASN A 33 -9.17 -10.51 27.93
CA ASN A 33 -9.81 -9.46 27.13
C ASN A 33 -10.59 -10.08 25.96
N THR A 34 -9.94 -10.96 25.20
CA THR A 34 -10.53 -11.59 24.00
C THR A 34 -11.78 -12.39 24.34
N PHE A 35 -11.72 -13.22 25.39
CA PHE A 35 -12.85 -14.03 25.83
C PHE A 35 -13.98 -13.17 26.42
N THR A 36 -13.64 -12.07 27.08
CA THR A 36 -14.65 -11.10 27.57
C THR A 36 -15.37 -10.44 26.41
N ARG A 37 -14.66 -9.98 25.37
CA ARG A 37 -15.28 -9.39 24.17
C ARG A 37 -16.14 -10.43 23.43
N TRP A 38 -15.64 -11.65 23.24
CA TRP A 38 -16.41 -12.74 22.63
C TRP A 38 -17.72 -13.03 23.39
N CYS A 39 -17.67 -13.13 24.73
CA CYS A 39 -18.89 -13.30 25.54
C CYS A 39 -19.87 -12.13 25.36
N ASN A 40 -19.36 -10.90 25.25
CA ASN A 40 -20.16 -9.70 25.07
C ASN A 40 -20.84 -9.64 23.69
N GLU A 41 -20.20 -10.17 22.64
CA GLU A 41 -20.81 -10.30 21.30
C GLU A 41 -22.07 -11.16 21.31
N HIS A 42 -22.13 -12.16 22.19
CA HIS A 42 -23.32 -12.97 22.39
C HIS A 42 -24.30 -12.32 23.39
N LEU A 43 -23.81 -11.85 24.54
CA LEU A 43 -24.66 -11.30 25.59
C LEU A 43 -25.38 -10.00 25.21
N LYS A 44 -24.85 -9.23 24.25
CA LYS A 44 -25.53 -8.02 23.73
C LYS A 44 -26.92 -8.32 23.15
N ILE A 45 -27.15 -9.55 22.65
CA ILE A 45 -28.45 -10.01 22.12
C ILE A 45 -29.55 -9.96 23.20
N ILE A 46 -29.18 -10.18 24.46
CA ILE A 46 -30.09 -10.11 25.61
C ILE A 46 -29.86 -8.86 26.48
N ASN A 47 -29.26 -7.82 25.89
CA ASN A 47 -28.91 -6.55 26.55
C ASN A 47 -28.12 -6.75 27.86
N LYS A 48 -27.17 -7.68 27.85
CA LYS A 48 -26.24 -7.93 28.97
C LYS A 48 -24.80 -7.71 28.51
N ARG A 49 -23.93 -7.40 29.48
CA ARG A 49 -22.49 -7.22 29.27
C ARG A 49 -21.71 -7.68 30.50
N LEU A 50 -20.49 -8.12 30.27
CA LEU A 50 -19.44 -8.38 31.25
C LEU A 50 -18.46 -7.20 31.28
N GLY A 51 -18.20 -6.67 32.47
CA GLY A 51 -17.08 -5.80 32.78
C GLY A 51 -15.85 -6.60 33.24
N SER A 52 -16.04 -7.64 34.06
CA SER A 52 -14.97 -8.57 34.44
C SER A 52 -15.44 -10.02 34.38
N LEU A 53 -14.63 -10.85 33.71
CA LEU A 53 -14.87 -12.29 33.61
C LEU A 53 -14.80 -13.00 34.98
N GLU A 54 -14.00 -12.47 35.93
CA GLU A 54 -13.81 -13.07 37.26
C GLU A 54 -15.04 -12.94 38.15
N THR A 55 -15.77 -11.83 38.02
CA THR A 55 -16.83 -11.46 38.97
C THR A 55 -18.22 -11.57 38.38
N ASP A 56 -18.39 -11.27 37.09
CA ASP A 56 -19.72 -11.04 36.52
C ASP A 56 -20.43 -12.33 36.13
N LEU A 57 -19.71 -13.45 36.12
CA LEU A 57 -20.23 -14.80 35.94
C LEU A 57 -20.54 -15.49 37.29
N SER A 58 -20.04 -14.96 38.41
CA SER A 58 -20.07 -15.61 39.72
C SER A 58 -21.47 -15.80 40.30
N ASP A 59 -22.48 -15.09 39.80
CA ASP A 59 -23.88 -15.27 40.21
C ASP A 59 -24.67 -16.28 39.34
N GLY A 60 -24.02 -16.77 38.27
CA GLY A 60 -24.55 -17.68 37.27
C GLY A 60 -25.53 -17.07 36.26
N LEU A 61 -26.06 -15.86 36.46
CA LEU A 61 -27.12 -15.31 35.60
C LEU A 61 -26.63 -14.92 34.19
N ARG A 62 -25.40 -14.44 34.08
CA ARG A 62 -24.79 -14.13 32.77
C ARG A 62 -24.27 -15.39 32.09
N LEU A 63 -23.72 -16.34 32.85
CA LEU A 63 -23.30 -17.64 32.32
C LEU A 63 -24.49 -18.41 31.73
N ILE A 64 -25.61 -18.46 32.45
CA ILE A 64 -26.85 -19.07 31.95
C ILE A 64 -27.30 -18.37 30.66
N GLY A 65 -27.38 -17.03 30.66
CA GLY A 65 -27.79 -16.27 29.48
C GLY A 65 -26.90 -16.51 28.25
N LEU A 66 -25.58 -16.56 28.47
CA LEU A 66 -24.60 -16.87 27.42
C LEU A 66 -24.85 -18.25 26.82
N ILE A 67 -24.97 -19.29 27.65
CA ILE A 67 -25.18 -20.66 27.19
C ILE A 67 -26.55 -20.82 26.52
N GLU A 68 -27.61 -20.14 26.99
CA GLU A 68 -28.91 -20.13 26.29
C GLU A 68 -28.80 -19.56 24.87
N ILE A 69 -28.04 -18.48 24.69
CA ILE A 69 -27.79 -17.88 23.37
C ILE A 69 -26.98 -18.83 22.49
N LEU A 70 -25.91 -19.42 23.00
CA LEU A 70 -25.04 -20.31 22.23
C LEU A 70 -25.75 -21.60 21.81
N SER A 71 -26.50 -22.20 22.73
CA SER A 71 -27.21 -23.48 22.51
C SER A 71 -28.57 -23.31 21.80
N GLN A 72 -29.10 -22.08 21.74
CA GLN A 72 -30.47 -21.80 21.29
C GLN A 72 -31.54 -22.58 22.09
N LYS A 73 -31.24 -22.95 23.34
CA LYS A 73 -32.11 -23.71 24.25
C LYS A 73 -32.31 -22.94 25.54
N LYS A 74 -33.47 -23.13 26.18
CA LYS A 74 -33.78 -22.55 27.50
C LYS A 74 -33.31 -23.45 28.63
N MET A 75 -32.70 -22.86 29.65
CA MET A 75 -32.31 -23.59 30.85
C MET A 75 -33.48 -23.73 31.83
N GLY A 76 -33.38 -24.75 32.69
CA GLY A 76 -34.33 -25.01 33.76
C GLY A 76 -34.42 -23.91 34.81
N LYS A 77 -35.26 -24.14 35.82
CA LYS A 77 -35.52 -23.21 36.93
C LYS A 77 -34.22 -22.87 37.67
N HIS A 78 -33.96 -21.57 37.84
CA HIS A 78 -32.80 -21.04 38.55
C HIS A 78 -33.17 -19.74 39.29
N ASN A 79 -32.35 -19.35 40.25
CA ASN A 79 -32.55 -18.19 41.10
C ASN A 79 -32.38 -16.89 40.31
N LYS A 80 -33.44 -16.06 40.24
CA LYS A 80 -33.43 -14.79 39.49
C LYS A 80 -32.75 -13.62 40.23
N ARG A 81 -32.60 -13.75 41.55
CA ARG A 81 -31.93 -12.78 42.43
C ARG A 81 -31.02 -13.52 43.42
N PRO A 82 -29.88 -14.07 42.97
CA PRO A 82 -29.01 -14.91 43.79
C PRO A 82 -28.17 -14.07 44.77
N ASN A 83 -28.80 -13.59 45.84
CA ASN A 83 -28.17 -12.71 46.84
C ASN A 83 -27.21 -13.46 47.77
N PHE A 84 -27.44 -14.76 47.99
CA PHE A 84 -26.61 -15.59 48.86
C PHE A 84 -25.70 -16.51 48.06
N ARG A 85 -24.50 -16.80 48.59
CA ARG A 85 -23.51 -17.68 47.94
C ARG A 85 -24.09 -19.03 47.54
N GLN A 86 -24.96 -19.62 48.35
CA GLN A 86 -25.64 -20.87 48.04
C GLN A 86 -26.50 -20.78 46.77
N MET A 87 -27.27 -19.69 46.60
CA MET A 87 -28.09 -19.47 45.41
C MET A 87 -27.25 -19.28 44.14
N LYS A 88 -26.07 -18.66 44.28
CA LYS A 88 -25.09 -18.51 43.20
C LYS A 88 -24.52 -19.87 42.78
N LEU A 89 -24.11 -20.71 43.75
CA LEU A 89 -23.64 -22.07 43.49
C LEU A 89 -24.70 -22.92 42.79
N GLU A 90 -25.97 -22.80 43.19
CA GLU A 90 -27.09 -23.49 42.54
C GLU A 90 -27.26 -23.04 41.09
N ASN A 91 -27.22 -21.72 40.82
CA ASN A 91 -27.32 -21.19 39.46
C ASN A 91 -26.18 -21.70 38.56
N VAL A 92 -24.95 -21.62 39.04
CA VAL A 92 -23.79 -22.13 38.28
C VAL A 92 -23.89 -23.64 38.06
N SER A 93 -24.36 -24.40 39.06
CA SER A 93 -24.56 -25.85 38.93
C SER A 93 -25.60 -26.19 37.85
N VAL A 94 -26.65 -25.37 37.70
CA VAL A 94 -27.62 -25.52 36.60
C VAL A 94 -26.94 -25.36 35.24
N ALA A 95 -26.07 -24.35 35.09
CA ALA A 95 -25.34 -24.11 33.86
C ALA A 95 -24.36 -25.25 33.52
N LEU A 96 -23.57 -25.72 34.49
CA LEU A 96 -22.59 -26.80 34.26
C LEU A 96 -23.28 -28.12 33.90
N LYS A 97 -24.35 -28.50 34.62
CA LYS A 97 -25.15 -29.70 34.30
C LYS A 97 -25.78 -29.66 32.92
N PHE A 98 -26.19 -28.46 32.48
CA PHE A 98 -26.72 -28.28 31.13
C PHE A 98 -25.64 -28.60 30.08
N LEU A 99 -24.41 -28.10 30.25
CA LEU A 99 -23.30 -28.39 29.34
C LEU A 99 -22.95 -29.89 29.30
N GLU A 100 -22.96 -30.57 30.45
CA GLU A 100 -22.79 -32.02 30.52
C GLU A 100 -23.88 -32.78 29.75
N THR A 101 -25.14 -32.31 29.86
CA THR A 101 -26.29 -32.88 29.14
C THR A 101 -26.15 -32.71 27.62
N GLU A 102 -25.59 -31.58 27.18
CA GLU A 102 -25.22 -31.31 25.77
C GLU A 102 -23.96 -32.08 25.32
N ARG A 103 -23.44 -32.99 26.16
CA ARG A 103 -22.24 -33.81 25.90
C ARG A 103 -20.96 -32.99 25.68
N ILE A 104 -20.89 -31.80 26.27
CA ILE A 104 -19.69 -30.97 26.26
C ILE A 104 -18.79 -31.42 27.42
N LYS A 105 -17.54 -31.81 27.10
CA LYS A 105 -16.57 -32.25 28.11
C LYS A 105 -16.02 -31.06 28.88
N LEU A 106 -16.29 -31.02 30.19
CA LEU A 106 -15.75 -30.02 31.11
C LEU A 106 -14.49 -30.56 31.79
N VAL A 107 -13.46 -29.72 31.93
CA VAL A 107 -12.16 -30.10 32.50
C VAL A 107 -11.99 -29.45 33.86
N SER A 108 -12.11 -30.25 34.93
CA SER A 108 -11.77 -29.86 36.31
C SER A 108 -12.43 -28.56 36.82
N ILE A 109 -13.64 -28.25 36.33
CA ILE A 109 -14.39 -27.07 36.75
C ILE A 109 -15.64 -27.47 37.53
N ASP A 110 -15.86 -26.80 38.65
CA ASP A 110 -17.05 -26.93 39.48
C ASP A 110 -17.72 -25.56 39.73
N SER A 111 -18.87 -25.57 40.39
CA SER A 111 -19.60 -24.34 40.67
C SER A 111 -18.83 -23.39 41.59
N LYS A 112 -17.99 -23.92 42.48
CA LYS A 112 -17.20 -23.12 43.41
C LYS A 112 -16.16 -22.28 42.67
N ALA A 113 -15.48 -22.87 41.68
CA ALA A 113 -14.48 -22.20 40.87
C ALA A 113 -15.02 -20.90 40.23
N ILE A 114 -16.27 -20.92 39.75
CA ILE A 114 -16.88 -19.75 39.09
C ILE A 114 -17.40 -18.75 40.13
N VAL A 115 -18.07 -19.23 41.19
CA VAL A 115 -18.63 -18.36 42.24
C VAL A 115 -17.52 -17.62 43.00
N ASP A 116 -16.38 -18.27 43.23
CA ASP A 116 -15.25 -17.70 43.97
C ASP A 116 -14.22 -17.02 43.03
N GLY A 117 -14.49 -16.92 41.73
CA GLY A 117 -13.70 -16.10 40.79
C GLY A 117 -12.35 -16.68 40.38
N ASN A 118 -12.22 -18.01 40.28
CA ASN A 118 -11.00 -18.66 39.79
C ASN A 118 -10.81 -18.41 38.29
N LEU A 119 -10.08 -17.34 37.94
CA LEU A 119 -9.89 -16.88 36.55
C LEU A 119 -9.40 -18.00 35.63
N LYS A 120 -8.42 -18.81 36.06
CA LYS A 120 -7.85 -19.89 35.24
C LYS A 120 -8.93 -20.88 34.78
N LEU A 121 -9.78 -21.32 35.71
CA LEU A 121 -10.86 -22.26 35.40
C LEU A 121 -11.99 -21.59 34.60
N ILE A 122 -12.29 -20.31 34.87
CA ILE A 122 -13.26 -19.54 34.10
C ILE A 122 -12.80 -19.39 32.64
N LEU A 123 -11.54 -19.05 32.39
CA LEU A 123 -10.97 -18.99 31.04
C LEU A 123 -11.06 -20.35 30.33
N GLY A 124 -10.74 -21.44 31.03
CA GLY A 124 -10.90 -22.80 30.50
C GLY A 124 -12.32 -23.15 30.10
N LEU A 125 -13.32 -22.73 30.89
CA LEU A 125 -14.74 -22.89 30.54
C LEU A 125 -15.12 -22.08 29.30
N ILE A 126 -14.76 -20.80 29.24
CA ILE A 126 -15.09 -19.97 28.09
C ILE A 126 -14.42 -20.51 26.82
N TRP A 127 -13.17 -20.98 26.91
CA TRP A 127 -12.51 -21.67 25.80
C TRP A 127 -13.28 -22.92 25.36
N THR A 128 -13.78 -23.72 26.31
CA THR A 128 -14.59 -24.91 25.98
C THR A 128 -15.85 -24.53 25.20
N LEU A 129 -16.50 -23.41 25.57
CA LEU A 129 -17.65 -22.88 24.85
C LEU A 129 -17.27 -22.37 23.45
N ILE A 130 -16.18 -21.61 23.30
CA ILE A 130 -15.68 -21.12 22.01
C ILE A 130 -15.36 -22.31 21.09
N LEU A 131 -14.55 -23.25 21.58
CA LEU A 131 -14.13 -24.44 20.84
C LEU A 131 -15.35 -25.22 20.34
N HIS A 132 -16.37 -25.39 21.18
CA HIS A 132 -17.57 -26.13 20.82
C HIS A 132 -18.46 -25.35 19.85
N TYR A 133 -18.89 -24.14 20.20
CA TYR A 133 -19.94 -23.40 19.48
C TYR A 133 -19.42 -22.55 18.31
N SER A 134 -18.16 -22.12 18.33
CA SER A 134 -17.57 -21.28 17.26
C SER A 134 -16.72 -22.08 16.27
N ILE A 135 -16.15 -23.22 16.68
CA ILE A 135 -15.21 -23.99 15.83
C ILE A 135 -15.73 -25.39 15.50
N SER A 136 -16.26 -26.14 16.47
CA SER A 136 -16.58 -27.56 16.27
C SER A 136 -17.97 -27.80 15.67
N MET A 137 -19.00 -27.14 16.20
CA MET A 137 -20.40 -27.36 15.83
C MET A 137 -20.86 -26.69 14.53
N PRO A 138 -20.39 -25.48 14.16
CA PRO A 138 -20.83 -24.84 12.94
C PRO A 138 -20.60 -25.67 11.68
N MET A 139 -21.54 -25.61 10.74
CA MET A 139 -21.32 -25.99 9.33
C MET A 139 -20.72 -24.79 8.60
N TRP A 140 -19.71 -25.02 7.75
CA TRP A 140 -19.09 -23.99 6.92
C TRP A 140 -19.42 -24.30 5.44
N ASP A 141 -19.80 -23.28 4.66
CA ASP A 141 -20.42 -23.45 3.32
C ASP A 141 -19.52 -24.14 2.28
N GLU A 142 -18.21 -24.25 2.56
CA GLU A 142 -17.21 -24.84 1.66
C GLU A 142 -16.84 -26.29 2.02
N GLU A 143 -17.53 -26.89 2.98
CA GLU A 143 -17.35 -28.29 3.33
C GLU A 143 -18.29 -29.15 2.46
N GLU A 144 -17.73 -29.98 1.59
CA GLU A 144 -18.44 -31.14 1.03
C GLU A 144 -18.92 -32.04 2.19
N GLU A 145 -20.02 -32.80 2.00
CA GLU A 145 -20.49 -33.75 3.01
C GLU A 145 -19.31 -34.56 3.54
N PRO A 146 -19.11 -34.64 4.87
CA PRO A 146 -17.92 -35.28 5.41
C PRO A 146 -17.88 -36.72 4.94
N GLU A 147 -16.88 -37.07 4.12
CA GLU A 147 -16.48 -38.46 3.95
C GLU A 147 -16.32 -39.06 5.36
N GLU A 148 -16.94 -40.21 5.60
CA GLU A 148 -16.90 -40.89 6.88
C GLU A 148 -15.43 -41.04 7.33
N LYS A 149 -14.99 -40.16 8.26
CA LYS A 149 -13.67 -40.06 8.96
C LYS A 149 -12.76 -38.87 8.57
N SER A 150 -13.23 -37.63 8.61
CA SER A 150 -12.30 -36.54 8.98
C SER A 150 -12.02 -36.61 10.50
N GLN A 151 -10.87 -37.17 10.89
CA GLN A 151 -10.37 -37.17 12.27
C GLN A 151 -9.74 -35.83 12.69
N ALA A 152 -9.95 -34.76 11.92
CA ALA A 152 -9.33 -33.47 12.19
C ALA A 152 -9.82 -32.89 13.53
N THR A 153 -8.87 -32.48 14.37
CA THR A 153 -9.18 -31.69 15.56
C THR A 153 -9.81 -30.35 15.16
N PRO A 154 -10.59 -29.68 16.03
CA PRO A 154 -11.16 -28.37 15.69
C PRO A 154 -10.10 -27.33 15.27
N LYS A 155 -8.89 -27.39 15.87
CA LYS A 155 -7.75 -26.56 15.46
C LYS A 155 -7.32 -26.85 14.01
N GLN A 156 -7.16 -28.13 13.65
CA GLN A 156 -6.80 -28.54 12.30
C GLN A 156 -7.89 -28.19 11.28
N ARG A 157 -9.17 -28.31 11.67
CA ARG A 157 -10.31 -27.90 10.84
C ARG A 157 -10.24 -26.41 10.49
N LEU A 158 -10.08 -25.55 11.49
CA LEU A 158 -9.97 -24.10 11.27
C LEU A 158 -8.73 -23.74 10.44
N LEU A 159 -7.60 -24.37 10.73
CA LEU A 159 -6.37 -24.16 9.97
C LEU A 159 -6.54 -24.58 8.51
N GLY A 160 -7.17 -25.72 8.24
CA GLY A 160 -7.47 -26.20 6.89
C GLY A 160 -8.37 -25.25 6.11
N TRP A 161 -9.44 -24.74 6.74
CA TRP A 161 -10.32 -23.76 6.12
C TRP A 161 -9.57 -22.47 5.74
N ILE A 162 -8.77 -21.93 6.67
CA ILE A 162 -7.97 -20.73 6.41
C ILE A 162 -6.93 -20.97 5.32
N GLN A 163 -6.24 -22.11 5.36
CA GLN A 163 -5.22 -22.45 4.35
C GLN A 163 -5.85 -22.59 2.96
N ASN A 164 -7.08 -23.10 2.85
CA ASN A 164 -7.83 -23.13 1.60
C ASN A 164 -8.22 -21.72 1.13
N LYS A 165 -8.56 -20.82 2.06
CA LYS A 165 -8.84 -19.41 1.75
C LYS A 165 -7.61 -18.62 1.36
N VAL A 166 -6.43 -18.97 1.84
CA VAL A 166 -5.18 -18.25 1.58
C VAL A 166 -4.12 -19.23 1.04
N PRO A 167 -4.34 -19.87 -0.13
CA PRO A 167 -3.47 -20.92 -0.65
C PRO A 167 -2.06 -20.44 -0.98
N GLN A 168 -1.88 -19.14 -1.18
CA GLN A 168 -0.61 -18.52 -1.51
C GLN A 168 0.33 -18.33 -0.30
N MET A 169 -0.17 -18.45 0.94
CA MET A 169 0.64 -18.31 2.16
C MET A 169 0.65 -19.61 2.98
N PRO A 170 1.80 -20.04 3.54
CA PRO A 170 1.87 -21.21 4.39
C PRO A 170 1.37 -20.90 5.82
N ILE A 171 0.09 -21.15 6.08
CA ILE A 171 -0.55 -20.96 7.38
C ILE A 171 -0.46 -22.26 8.18
N THR A 172 0.39 -22.27 9.21
CA THR A 172 0.70 -23.46 10.03
C THR A 172 0.41 -23.29 11.51
N ASN A 173 0.16 -22.06 11.98
CA ASN A 173 -0.11 -21.77 13.39
C ASN A 173 -1.04 -20.57 13.58
N PHE A 174 -1.53 -20.39 14.80
CA PHE A 174 -2.38 -19.27 15.22
C PHE A 174 -1.62 -18.26 16.07
N LYS A 175 -0.32 -18.05 15.76
CA LYS A 175 0.54 -17.10 16.46
C LYS A 175 1.40 -16.34 15.46
N GLY A 176 2.61 -16.83 15.17
CA GLY A 176 3.61 -16.15 14.35
C GLY A 176 3.13 -15.80 12.94
N ASN A 177 2.29 -16.63 12.31
CA ASN A 177 1.79 -16.35 10.95
C ASN A 177 0.93 -15.09 10.82
N TRP A 178 0.45 -14.53 11.94
CA TRP A 178 -0.50 -13.42 11.95
C TRP A 178 0.11 -12.11 12.48
N GLN A 179 1.38 -12.14 12.90
CA GLN A 179 1.99 -11.07 13.69
C GLN A 179 2.34 -9.81 12.89
N ASP A 180 2.50 -9.90 11.56
CA ASP A 180 2.81 -8.77 10.68
C ASP A 180 1.57 -8.16 9.99
N GLY A 181 0.39 -8.77 10.21
CA GLY A 181 -0.89 -8.33 9.64
C GLY A 181 -1.13 -8.70 8.17
N THR A 182 -0.11 -9.17 7.43
CA THR A 182 -0.24 -9.47 5.99
C THR A 182 -1.18 -10.65 5.74
N ALA A 183 -1.09 -11.71 6.56
CA ALA A 183 -1.99 -12.86 6.49
C ALA A 183 -3.46 -12.50 6.79
N LEU A 184 -3.70 -11.49 7.65
CA LEU A 184 -5.05 -10.96 7.88
C LEU A 184 -5.55 -10.21 6.65
N GLY A 185 -4.72 -9.35 6.05
CA GLY A 185 -5.05 -8.68 4.79
C GLY A 185 -5.42 -9.68 3.69
N ALA A 186 -4.59 -10.72 3.52
CA ALA A 186 -4.83 -11.80 2.57
C ALA A 186 -6.13 -12.55 2.83
N LEU A 187 -6.42 -12.89 4.10
CA LEU A 187 -7.66 -13.58 4.47
C LEU A 187 -8.89 -12.72 4.19
N VAL A 188 -8.85 -11.43 4.54
CA VAL A 188 -9.96 -10.49 4.32
C VAL A 188 -10.21 -10.30 2.82
N ASP A 189 -9.17 -10.11 2.02
CA ASP A 189 -9.30 -9.97 0.56
C ASP A 189 -9.79 -11.27 -0.10
N ASN A 190 -9.34 -12.44 0.35
CA ASN A 190 -9.83 -13.70 -0.18
C ASN A 190 -11.27 -14.03 0.26
N CYS A 191 -11.75 -13.44 1.37
CA CYS A 191 -13.17 -13.52 1.75
C CYS A 191 -14.04 -12.59 0.89
N ALA A 192 -13.54 -11.39 0.55
CA ALA A 192 -14.18 -10.47 -0.38
C ALA A 192 -13.15 -9.66 -1.18
N PRO A 193 -12.84 -10.08 -2.42
CA PRO A 193 -11.81 -9.45 -3.23
C PRO A 193 -12.07 -7.97 -3.43
N GLY A 194 -11.07 -7.17 -3.07
CA GLY A 194 -11.07 -5.72 -3.15
C GLY A 194 -11.29 -4.99 -1.82
N LEU A 195 -11.46 -5.70 -0.71
CA LEU A 195 -11.35 -5.06 0.62
C LEU A 195 -9.89 -4.69 0.91
N CYS A 196 -8.96 -5.65 0.79
CA CYS A 196 -7.53 -5.42 1.01
C CYS A 196 -6.72 -5.75 -0.26
N PRO A 197 -7.00 -5.16 -1.43
CA PRO A 197 -6.42 -5.56 -2.72
C PRO A 197 -4.89 -5.54 -2.78
N ASP A 198 -4.29 -4.68 -1.95
CA ASP A 198 -2.87 -4.32 -1.90
C ASP A 198 -2.12 -5.03 -0.76
N TRP A 199 -2.74 -6.03 -0.11
CA TRP A 199 -2.15 -6.74 1.03
C TRP A 199 -0.76 -7.35 0.77
N GLU A 200 -0.47 -7.72 -0.49
CA GLU A 200 0.83 -8.28 -0.91
C GLU A 200 1.97 -7.25 -0.86
N ASP A 201 1.63 -5.97 -1.00
CA ASP A 201 2.59 -4.86 -1.03
C ASP A 201 2.76 -4.19 0.35
N TRP A 202 2.03 -4.66 1.38
CA TRP A 202 2.11 -4.11 2.74
C TRP A 202 3.50 -4.35 3.36
N ASP A 203 4.05 -3.32 4.00
CA ASP A 203 5.32 -3.42 4.74
C ASP A 203 5.11 -4.27 6.01
N PRO A 204 5.78 -5.42 6.16
CA PRO A 204 5.65 -6.28 7.34
C PRO A 204 6.06 -5.60 8.66
N ASN A 205 6.84 -4.51 8.59
CA ASN A 205 7.23 -3.74 9.77
C ASN A 205 6.08 -2.88 10.32
N ASN A 206 5.09 -2.53 9.50
CA ASN A 206 3.91 -1.74 9.88
C ASN A 206 2.78 -2.63 10.42
N LYS A 207 3.15 -3.60 11.28
CA LYS A 207 2.28 -4.70 11.70
C LYS A 207 0.94 -4.28 12.29
N ILE A 208 0.92 -3.22 13.10
CA ILE A 208 -0.27 -2.74 13.79
C ILE A 208 -1.22 -2.11 12.77
N ASP A 209 -0.71 -1.29 11.85
CA ASP A 209 -1.52 -0.62 10.83
C ASP A 209 -2.10 -1.62 9.82
N ASN A 210 -1.29 -2.56 9.34
CA ASN A 210 -1.73 -3.67 8.47
C ASN A 210 -2.90 -4.43 9.09
N THR A 211 -2.72 -4.78 10.37
CA THR A 211 -3.70 -5.53 11.15
C THR A 211 -4.96 -4.70 11.41
N ALA A 212 -4.81 -3.43 11.81
CA ALA A 212 -5.91 -2.53 12.09
C ALA A 212 -6.79 -2.29 10.85
N GLU A 213 -6.17 -2.09 9.68
CA GLU A 213 -6.89 -1.92 8.41
C GLU A 213 -7.68 -3.18 8.06
N ALA A 214 -7.03 -4.35 8.07
CA ALA A 214 -7.70 -5.62 7.78
C ALA A 214 -8.88 -5.91 8.73
N MET A 215 -8.66 -5.73 10.04
CA MET A 215 -9.70 -5.99 11.06
C MET A 215 -10.84 -5.00 11.00
N LYS A 216 -10.57 -3.73 10.67
CA LYS A 216 -11.61 -2.71 10.46
C LYS A 216 -12.49 -3.08 9.28
N LEU A 217 -11.89 -3.43 8.13
CA LEU A 217 -12.64 -3.83 6.94
C LEU A 217 -13.44 -5.12 7.17
N ALA A 218 -12.88 -6.07 7.92
CA ALA A 218 -13.60 -7.29 8.32
C ALA A 218 -14.84 -6.98 9.20
N ASP A 219 -14.72 -6.07 10.17
CA ASP A 219 -15.86 -5.68 11.01
C ASP A 219 -16.93 -4.93 10.20
N GLU A 220 -16.51 -3.88 9.48
CA GLU A 220 -17.39 -3.01 8.71
C GLU A 220 -18.11 -3.75 7.59
N TRP A 221 -17.41 -4.62 6.83
CA TRP A 221 -17.93 -5.17 5.57
C TRP A 221 -18.14 -6.67 5.56
N LEU A 222 -17.51 -7.42 6.47
CA LEU A 222 -17.71 -8.87 6.60
C LEU A 222 -18.50 -9.25 7.86
N GLY A 223 -18.77 -8.29 8.76
CA GLY A 223 -19.49 -8.52 10.00
C GLY A 223 -18.69 -9.38 10.97
N VAL A 224 -17.36 -9.20 11.02
CA VAL A 224 -16.44 -9.91 11.91
C VAL A 224 -16.01 -8.98 13.06
N PRO A 225 -16.64 -9.06 14.25
CA PRO A 225 -16.30 -8.21 15.38
C PRO A 225 -14.86 -8.39 15.86
N GLN A 226 -14.22 -7.28 16.25
CA GLN A 226 -12.87 -7.24 16.83
C GLN A 226 -12.85 -7.71 18.28
N VAL A 227 -13.05 -9.02 18.50
CA VAL A 227 -12.96 -9.62 19.84
C VAL A 227 -11.53 -9.61 20.38
N ILE A 228 -10.53 -9.64 19.51
CA ILE A 228 -9.13 -9.29 19.79
C ILE A 228 -8.84 -7.94 19.15
N THR A 229 -7.88 -7.17 19.67
CA THR A 229 -7.44 -5.89 19.08
C THR A 229 -6.20 -6.05 18.19
N PRO A 230 -5.89 -5.07 17.32
CA PRO A 230 -4.67 -5.09 16.51
C PRO A 230 -3.37 -5.21 17.32
N GLU A 231 -3.29 -4.53 18.46
CA GLU A 231 -2.13 -4.56 19.35
C GLU A 231 -2.00 -5.92 20.06
N GLU A 232 -3.12 -6.56 20.37
CA GLU A 232 -3.17 -7.86 21.02
C GLU A 232 -2.77 -8.99 20.06
N ILE A 233 -3.27 -9.01 18.81
CA ILE A 233 -2.95 -10.08 17.83
C ILE A 233 -1.51 -9.98 17.29
N THR A 234 -0.96 -8.76 17.19
CA THR A 234 0.44 -8.52 16.78
C THR A 234 1.43 -8.62 17.93
N ASN A 235 0.96 -8.94 19.14
CA ASN A 235 1.80 -9.10 20.31
C ASN A 235 2.65 -10.39 20.18
N PRO A 236 3.97 -10.33 20.36
CA PRO A 236 4.84 -11.51 20.36
C PRO A 236 4.41 -12.62 21.34
N ASN A 237 3.76 -12.23 22.43
CA ASN A 237 3.29 -13.11 23.48
C ASN A 237 1.84 -13.57 23.30
N VAL A 238 1.15 -13.22 22.21
CA VAL A 238 -0.24 -13.68 21.99
C VAL A 238 -0.34 -15.22 22.04
N ASP A 239 -1.41 -15.73 22.66
CA ASP A 239 -1.73 -17.14 22.69
C ASP A 239 -2.61 -17.55 21.49
N GLU A 240 -2.50 -18.81 21.06
CA GLU A 240 -3.28 -19.31 19.93
C GLU A 240 -4.79 -19.29 20.17
N LEU A 241 -5.26 -19.39 21.41
CA LEU A 241 -6.71 -19.48 21.69
C LEU A 241 -7.38 -18.14 21.39
N SER A 242 -6.74 -17.03 21.77
CA SER A 242 -7.20 -15.68 21.45
C SER A 242 -7.31 -15.46 19.94
N VAL A 243 -6.28 -15.84 19.18
CA VAL A 243 -6.25 -15.71 17.72
C VAL A 243 -7.29 -16.61 17.05
N MET A 244 -7.40 -17.87 17.49
CA MET A 244 -8.45 -18.79 17.01
C MET A 244 -9.86 -18.26 17.29
N THR A 245 -10.08 -17.63 18.44
CA THR A 245 -11.38 -17.05 18.80
C THR A 245 -11.80 -16.00 17.77
N TYR A 246 -10.89 -15.09 17.39
CA TYR A 246 -11.16 -14.09 16.37
C TYR A 246 -11.35 -14.71 14.97
N LEU A 247 -10.42 -15.55 14.54
CA LEU A 247 -10.42 -16.12 13.19
C LEU A 247 -11.57 -17.10 12.93
N SER A 248 -12.09 -17.76 13.97
CA SER A 248 -13.25 -18.67 13.86
C SER A 248 -14.55 -17.99 13.42
N GLN A 249 -14.58 -16.65 13.36
CA GLN A 249 -15.72 -15.88 12.88
C GLN A 249 -15.78 -15.78 11.35
N PHE A 250 -14.64 -15.87 10.66
CA PHE A 250 -14.56 -15.71 9.19
C PHE A 250 -15.33 -16.76 8.37
N PRO A 251 -15.38 -18.04 8.76
CA PRO A 251 -16.13 -19.04 8.00
C PRO A 251 -17.63 -18.77 7.83
N LYS A 252 -18.21 -17.90 8.67
CA LYS A 252 -19.62 -17.45 8.56
C LYS A 252 -19.75 -15.99 8.10
N SER A 253 -18.63 -15.37 7.75
CA SER A 253 -18.63 -13.97 7.37
C SER A 253 -19.35 -13.79 6.03
N THR A 254 -20.04 -12.66 5.88
CA THR A 254 -20.81 -12.36 4.67
C THR A 254 -20.58 -10.93 4.26
N LEU A 255 -20.38 -10.71 2.96
CA LEU A 255 -20.15 -9.38 2.42
C LEU A 255 -21.42 -8.54 2.53
N LYS A 256 -21.33 -7.42 3.26
CA LYS A 256 -22.43 -6.46 3.38
C LYS A 256 -22.63 -5.69 2.06
N PRO A 257 -23.89 -5.40 1.66
CA PRO A 257 -24.16 -4.59 0.47
C PRO A 257 -23.50 -3.21 0.53
N GLY A 258 -22.98 -2.74 -0.60
CA GLY A 258 -22.36 -1.42 -0.70
C GLY A 258 -20.90 -1.35 -0.25
N ALA A 259 -20.24 -2.49 -0.03
CA ALA A 259 -18.83 -2.54 0.31
C ALA A 259 -17.95 -1.82 -0.73
N PRO A 260 -16.96 -1.02 -0.29
CA PRO A 260 -16.09 -0.23 -1.16
C PRO A 260 -14.99 -1.12 -1.76
N LEU A 261 -15.38 -2.09 -2.60
CA LEU A 261 -14.44 -3.00 -3.23
C LEU A 261 -13.57 -2.25 -4.25
N ARG A 262 -12.26 -2.23 -3.97
CA ARG A 262 -11.24 -1.62 -4.82
C ARG A 262 -10.63 -2.71 -5.72
N PRO A 263 -10.42 -2.45 -7.02
CA PRO A 263 -9.72 -3.41 -7.88
C PRO A 263 -8.27 -3.61 -7.40
N LYS A 264 -7.75 -4.83 -7.54
CA LYS A 264 -6.35 -5.16 -7.21
C LYS A 264 -5.39 -4.20 -7.92
N THR A 265 -4.65 -3.42 -7.13
CA THR A 265 -3.60 -2.53 -7.63
C THR A 265 -2.43 -3.36 -8.13
N ASN A 266 -1.78 -2.90 -9.19
CA ASN A 266 -0.60 -3.55 -9.73
C ASN A 266 0.38 -2.48 -10.20
N SER A 267 1.35 -2.14 -9.36
CA SER A 267 2.41 -1.18 -9.66
C SER A 267 3.17 -1.51 -10.95
N LYS A 268 3.31 -2.79 -11.32
CA LYS A 268 3.98 -3.21 -12.55
C LYS A 268 3.19 -2.94 -13.83
N LYS A 269 1.91 -2.55 -13.71
CA LYS A 269 1.12 -2.05 -14.84
C LYS A 269 1.20 -0.54 -15.00
N ALA A 270 1.77 0.20 -14.03
CA ALA A 270 2.08 1.60 -14.21
C ALA A 270 3.32 1.75 -15.10
N ARG A 271 3.37 2.84 -15.88
CA ARG A 271 4.44 3.10 -16.85
C ARG A 271 4.91 4.53 -16.72
N ALA A 272 6.20 4.75 -16.95
CA ALA A 272 6.77 6.09 -17.10
C ALA A 272 7.45 6.22 -18.46
N TYR A 273 7.32 7.39 -19.08
CA TYR A 273 7.93 7.72 -20.37
C TYR A 273 8.19 9.22 -20.52
N GLY A 274 9.16 9.57 -21.35
CA GLY A 274 9.60 10.94 -21.59
C GLY A 274 11.08 11.15 -21.24
N LYS A 275 11.62 12.30 -21.67
CA LYS A 275 13.05 12.64 -21.61
C LYS A 275 13.68 12.39 -20.23
N GLY A 276 12.96 12.74 -19.16
CA GLY A 276 13.47 12.62 -17.78
C GLY A 276 13.63 11.20 -17.25
N VAL A 277 13.18 10.16 -17.97
CA VAL A 277 13.37 8.74 -17.61
C VAL A 277 14.03 7.93 -18.74
N GLU A 278 14.50 8.60 -19.79
CA GLU A 278 15.29 7.97 -20.86
C GLU A 278 16.76 7.83 -20.43
N PRO A 279 17.48 6.76 -20.84
CA PRO A 279 18.86 6.54 -20.40
C PRO A 279 19.86 7.64 -20.79
N LYS A 280 19.54 8.45 -21.80
CA LYS A 280 20.39 9.52 -22.36
C LYS A 280 19.50 10.65 -22.87
N GLY A 281 20.11 11.81 -23.15
CA GLY A 281 19.42 12.96 -23.75
C GLY A 281 19.06 14.08 -22.77
N CYS A 282 19.29 13.87 -21.48
CA CYS A 282 19.27 14.93 -20.47
C CYS A 282 20.59 15.70 -20.46
N LYS A 283 20.51 17.00 -20.12
CA LYS A 283 21.65 17.92 -20.06
C LYS A 283 21.56 18.74 -18.79
N VAL A 284 22.70 19.17 -18.27
CA VAL A 284 22.78 20.06 -17.11
C VAL A 284 22.00 21.36 -17.38
N GLY A 285 21.21 21.80 -16.40
CA GLY A 285 20.38 23.01 -16.43
C GLY A 285 19.12 22.93 -17.30
N ALA A 286 19.00 21.94 -18.18
CA ALA A 286 17.85 21.80 -19.07
C ALA A 286 16.69 21.02 -18.40
N PRO A 287 15.42 21.35 -18.68
CA PRO A 287 14.29 20.59 -18.14
C PRO A 287 14.32 19.14 -18.63
N ALA A 288 14.03 18.22 -17.70
CA ALA A 288 13.91 16.78 -17.91
C ALA A 288 12.48 16.31 -17.58
N PRO A 289 11.49 16.62 -18.44
CA PRO A 289 10.10 16.24 -18.19
C PRO A 289 9.85 14.76 -18.49
N PHE A 290 8.92 14.16 -17.73
CA PHE A 290 8.37 12.84 -18.02
C PHE A 290 6.95 12.70 -17.46
N THR A 291 6.24 11.66 -17.92
CA THR A 291 4.86 11.36 -17.54
C THR A 291 4.78 9.98 -16.91
N VAL A 292 3.97 9.84 -15.85
CA VAL A 292 3.63 8.55 -15.23
C VAL A 292 2.16 8.24 -15.52
N GLU A 293 1.89 7.09 -16.12
CA GLU A 293 0.56 6.59 -16.49
C GLU A 293 0.14 5.44 -15.56
N THR A 294 -1.04 5.55 -14.96
CA THR A 294 -1.50 4.63 -13.89
C THR A 294 -2.82 3.92 -14.18
N ILE A 295 -3.48 4.17 -15.32
CA ILE A 295 -4.79 3.58 -15.64
C ILE A 295 -4.84 2.07 -15.48
N ALA A 296 -3.80 1.36 -15.95
CA ALA A 296 -3.72 -0.09 -15.88
C ALA A 296 -3.29 -0.60 -14.49
N ALA A 297 -2.79 0.29 -13.61
CA ALA A 297 -2.27 -0.03 -12.29
C ALA A 297 -3.32 0.04 -11.17
N GLY A 298 -4.47 0.68 -11.42
CA GLY A 298 -5.56 0.80 -10.45
C GLY A 298 -5.64 2.19 -9.82
N ASN A 299 -6.00 2.26 -8.54
CA ASN A 299 -6.01 3.51 -7.75
C ASN A 299 -4.86 3.48 -6.76
N GLY A 300 -4.04 4.52 -6.70
CA GLY A 300 -2.92 4.60 -5.77
C GLY A 300 -2.15 5.90 -5.94
N ASP A 301 -1.40 6.26 -4.91
CA ASP A 301 -0.57 7.47 -4.93
C ASP A 301 0.71 7.24 -5.73
N VAL A 302 1.17 8.30 -6.41
CA VAL A 302 2.44 8.31 -7.16
C VAL A 302 3.45 9.13 -6.37
N LEU A 303 4.54 8.48 -5.93
CA LEU A 303 5.68 9.14 -5.29
C LEU A 303 6.90 9.02 -6.21
N VAL A 304 7.65 10.11 -6.34
CA VAL A 304 8.83 10.17 -7.21
C VAL A 304 10.00 10.73 -6.43
N TYR A 305 11.13 10.03 -6.47
CA TYR A 305 12.37 10.48 -5.89
C TYR A 305 13.46 10.58 -6.95
N LEU A 306 14.26 11.64 -6.87
CA LEU A 306 15.46 11.82 -7.68
C LEU A 306 16.68 11.63 -6.78
N THR A 307 17.60 10.76 -7.18
CA THR A 307 18.92 10.64 -6.56
C THR A 307 19.95 11.18 -7.54
N ASN A 308 20.71 12.20 -7.13
CA ASN A 308 21.77 12.79 -7.95
C ASN A 308 23.07 11.94 -7.93
N PRO A 309 24.08 12.25 -8.76
CA PRO A 309 25.33 11.49 -8.82
C PRO A 309 26.14 11.46 -7.51
N GLU A 310 25.91 12.41 -6.59
CA GLU A 310 26.53 12.45 -5.26
C GLU A 310 25.75 11.63 -4.22
N GLY A 311 24.61 11.04 -4.59
CA GLY A 311 23.76 10.25 -3.71
C GLY A 311 22.75 11.08 -2.91
N HIS A 312 22.63 12.38 -3.17
CA HIS A 312 21.58 13.21 -2.57
C HIS A 312 20.22 12.82 -3.14
N LYS A 313 19.27 12.51 -2.25
CA LYS A 313 17.92 12.08 -2.62
C LYS A 313 16.90 13.17 -2.26
N GLU A 314 16.11 13.58 -3.25
CA GLU A 314 15.01 14.53 -3.09
C GLU A 314 13.68 13.95 -3.61
N GLU A 315 12.55 14.45 -3.11
CA GLU A 315 11.21 14.09 -3.59
C GLU A 315 10.75 15.08 -4.66
N LEU A 316 10.34 14.58 -5.82
CA LEU A 316 9.80 15.37 -6.92
C LEU A 316 8.27 15.44 -6.85
N LYS A 317 7.72 16.63 -7.09
CA LYS A 317 6.27 16.84 -7.14
C LYS A 317 5.66 16.21 -8.40
N ALA A 318 4.85 15.17 -8.22
CA ALA A 318 4.00 14.61 -9.27
C ALA A 318 2.67 15.38 -9.37
N THR A 319 2.41 16.03 -10.50
CA THR A 319 1.18 16.81 -10.70
C THR A 319 0.15 16.02 -11.51
N PRO A 320 -1.05 15.71 -10.96
CA PRO A 320 -2.06 14.95 -11.68
C PRO A 320 -2.69 15.76 -12.81
N ASN A 321 -2.84 15.15 -13.98
CA ASN A 321 -3.47 15.78 -15.16
C ASN A 321 -5.00 15.60 -15.21
N ASN A 322 -5.56 14.76 -14.33
CA ASN A 322 -7.00 14.44 -14.27
C ASN A 322 -7.62 14.00 -15.61
N ASP A 323 -6.83 13.31 -16.44
CA ASP A 323 -7.25 12.76 -17.73
C ASP A 323 -7.82 11.34 -17.60
N LYS A 324 -8.36 10.81 -18.70
CA LYS A 324 -8.90 9.44 -18.75
C LYS A 324 -7.83 8.37 -18.52
N LEU A 325 -6.57 8.69 -18.79
CA LEU A 325 -5.42 7.80 -18.66
C LEU A 325 -4.79 7.84 -17.26
N LYS A 326 -5.32 8.66 -16.34
CA LYS A 326 -4.81 8.88 -14.99
C LYS A 326 -3.29 9.14 -15.01
N THR A 327 -2.90 10.19 -15.73
CA THR A 327 -1.49 10.57 -15.89
C THR A 327 -1.05 11.64 -14.89
N PHE A 328 0.25 11.63 -14.58
CA PHE A 328 0.94 12.60 -13.74
C PHE A 328 2.14 13.17 -14.49
N ASN A 329 2.32 14.49 -14.45
CA ASN A 329 3.48 15.17 -15.00
C ASN A 329 4.52 15.44 -13.92
N VAL A 330 5.79 15.17 -14.26
CA VAL A 330 6.96 15.39 -13.40
C VAL A 330 8.04 16.08 -14.24
N THR A 331 8.79 17.00 -13.65
CA THR A 331 9.93 17.63 -14.29
C THR A 331 10.98 17.94 -13.23
N TYR A 332 12.23 17.63 -13.53
CA TYR A 332 13.39 18.04 -12.75
C TYR A 332 14.41 18.75 -13.64
N TYR A 333 15.39 19.41 -13.01
CA TYR A 333 16.45 20.17 -13.66
C TYR A 333 17.77 19.66 -13.12
N PRO A 334 18.51 18.81 -13.87
CA PRO A 334 19.81 18.31 -13.44
C PRO A 334 20.77 19.48 -13.19
N ASP A 335 21.47 19.46 -12.05
CA ASP A 335 22.38 20.52 -11.63
C ASP A 335 23.85 20.20 -11.93
N MET A 336 24.16 18.92 -12.13
CA MET A 336 25.51 18.43 -12.44
C MET A 336 25.50 17.26 -13.42
N PRO A 337 26.61 17.01 -14.14
CA PRO A 337 26.72 15.86 -15.03
C PRO A 337 26.90 14.56 -14.23
N GLY A 338 26.43 13.44 -14.80
CA GLY A 338 26.55 12.11 -14.19
C GLY A 338 25.29 11.26 -14.31
N GLU A 339 25.29 10.12 -13.62
CA GLU A 339 24.16 9.19 -13.58
C GLU A 339 23.21 9.59 -12.45
N TYR A 340 21.96 9.90 -12.81
CA TYR A 340 20.87 10.12 -11.86
C TYR A 340 20.00 8.85 -11.79
N GLU A 341 19.40 8.61 -10.63
CA GLU A 341 18.39 7.56 -10.45
C GLU A 341 17.03 8.16 -10.13
N VAL A 342 16.05 7.94 -11.03
CA VAL A 342 14.65 8.33 -10.82
C VAL A 342 13.88 7.11 -10.29
N THR A 343 13.48 7.15 -9.02
CA THR A 343 12.66 6.11 -8.39
C THR A 343 11.20 6.52 -8.40
N ILE A 344 10.34 5.71 -9.00
CA ILE A 344 8.90 5.95 -9.09
C ILE A 344 8.16 4.82 -8.37
N LEU A 345 7.37 5.18 -7.36
CA LEU A 345 6.52 4.29 -6.60
C LEU A 345 5.05 4.56 -6.93
N PHE A 346 4.26 3.49 -7.08
CA PHE A 346 2.81 3.53 -7.19
C PHE A 346 2.21 2.70 -6.06
N ALA A 347 1.36 3.30 -5.22
CA ALA A 347 0.83 2.67 -4.02
C ALA A 347 1.93 2.06 -3.12
N GLY A 348 3.05 2.78 -2.95
CA GLY A 348 4.19 2.35 -2.15
C GLY A 348 5.17 1.38 -2.84
N ALA A 349 4.76 0.71 -3.93
CA ALA A 349 5.60 -0.26 -4.64
C ALA A 349 6.23 0.32 -5.92
N ALA A 350 7.47 -0.06 -6.22
CA ALA A 350 8.18 0.41 -7.42
C ALA A 350 7.49 -0.03 -8.71
N ILE A 351 7.29 0.90 -9.66
CA ILE A 351 6.66 0.59 -10.95
C ILE A 351 7.56 -0.27 -11.86
N HIS A 352 7.04 -0.67 -13.03
CA HIS A 352 7.86 -1.34 -14.02
C HIS A 352 9.06 -0.48 -14.44
N LYS A 353 10.27 -1.05 -14.42
CA LYS A 353 11.58 -0.43 -14.71
C LYS A 353 12.10 0.59 -13.70
N SER A 354 11.37 0.90 -12.62
CA SER A 354 11.93 1.73 -11.55
C SER A 354 12.96 0.93 -10.73
N PRO A 355 14.13 1.51 -10.36
CA PRO A 355 14.56 2.88 -10.68
C PRO A 355 15.08 3.04 -12.12
N PHE A 356 14.87 4.23 -12.70
CA PHE A 356 15.38 4.60 -14.02
C PHE A 356 16.74 5.28 -13.88
N LYS A 357 17.76 4.75 -14.55
CA LYS A 357 19.09 5.35 -14.63
C LYS A 357 19.15 6.30 -15.82
N VAL A 358 19.47 7.57 -15.56
CA VAL A 358 19.46 8.65 -16.55
C VAL A 358 20.84 9.29 -16.59
N GLN A 359 21.52 9.21 -17.73
CA GLN A 359 22.80 9.87 -17.92
C GLN A 359 22.60 11.31 -18.37
N VAL A 360 23.16 12.24 -17.59
CA VAL A 360 23.14 13.68 -17.86
C VAL A 360 24.50 14.09 -18.41
N ASP A 361 24.50 14.57 -19.65
CA ASP A 361 25.71 14.98 -20.35
C ASP A 361 26.11 16.43 -20.00
N ASP A 362 27.43 16.65 -19.94
CA ASP A 362 28.08 17.94 -19.66
C ASP A 362 28.39 18.76 -20.94
N SER A 363 27.99 18.29 -22.13
CA SER A 363 28.54 18.86 -23.37
C SER A 363 28.20 20.36 -23.51
N PRO A 364 29.19 21.28 -23.41
CA PRO A 364 28.96 22.69 -23.64
C PRO A 364 28.58 22.93 -25.11
N ALA A 365 27.87 24.01 -25.37
CA ALA A 365 27.68 24.51 -26.72
C ALA A 365 29.06 24.75 -27.38
N ASP A 366 29.21 24.35 -28.64
CA ASP A 366 30.44 24.49 -29.43
C ASP A 366 30.13 25.31 -30.70
N PRO A 367 30.19 26.65 -30.62
CA PRO A 367 29.95 27.55 -31.74
C PRO A 367 30.81 27.24 -32.98
N SER A 368 31.98 26.62 -32.79
CA SER A 368 32.90 26.26 -33.88
C SER A 368 32.35 25.20 -34.83
N LYS A 369 31.31 24.47 -34.41
CA LYS A 369 30.62 23.44 -35.21
C LYS A 369 29.37 23.95 -35.91
N VAL A 370 28.99 25.21 -35.70
CA VAL A 370 27.87 25.84 -36.41
C VAL A 370 28.31 26.21 -37.82
N THR A 371 27.46 25.95 -38.81
CA THR A 371 27.70 26.37 -40.20
C THR A 371 26.49 27.10 -40.75
N ALA A 372 26.70 28.14 -41.56
CA ALA A 372 25.62 28.87 -42.25
C ALA A 372 25.82 28.80 -43.77
N LYS A 373 24.77 28.46 -44.52
CA LYS A 373 24.81 28.36 -46.00
C LYS A 373 23.47 28.72 -46.62
N GLY A 374 23.50 29.35 -47.79
CA GLY A 374 22.30 29.64 -48.58
C GLY A 374 22.50 30.80 -49.55
N PRO A 375 21.55 31.05 -50.46
CA PRO A 375 21.65 32.12 -51.46
C PRO A 375 21.80 33.51 -50.82
N GLY A 376 21.24 33.73 -49.63
CA GLY A 376 21.36 34.99 -48.89
C GLY A 376 22.75 35.31 -48.35
N LEU A 377 23.70 34.35 -48.41
CA LEU A 377 25.12 34.54 -48.05
C LEU A 377 26.03 34.60 -49.29
N MET A 378 25.47 34.50 -50.51
CA MET A 378 26.21 34.43 -51.77
C MET A 378 26.03 35.72 -52.58
N PRO A 379 26.94 36.06 -53.51
CA PRO A 379 26.73 37.17 -54.45
C PRO A 379 25.52 36.95 -55.37
N GLY A 380 24.95 38.05 -55.88
CA GLY A 380 23.85 38.02 -56.87
C GLY A 380 22.46 38.30 -56.29
N ASN A 381 22.37 38.66 -55.00
CA ASN A 381 21.14 39.18 -54.40
C ASN A 381 20.87 40.61 -54.92
N ILE A 382 19.59 40.96 -55.06
CA ILE A 382 19.12 42.22 -55.66
C ILE A 382 18.23 42.94 -54.64
N VAL A 383 18.30 44.28 -54.61
CA VAL A 383 17.41 45.10 -53.77
C VAL A 383 15.93 44.75 -54.00
N ASN A 384 15.16 44.71 -52.91
CA ASN A 384 13.72 44.39 -52.86
C ASN A 384 13.34 42.96 -53.27
N HIS A 385 14.30 42.05 -53.40
CA HIS A 385 14.03 40.62 -53.62
C HIS A 385 14.35 39.80 -52.37
N PRO A 386 13.40 39.00 -51.85
CA PRO A 386 13.64 38.19 -50.65
C PRO A 386 14.67 37.09 -50.91
N THR A 387 15.53 36.86 -49.93
CA THR A 387 16.55 35.79 -49.95
C THR A 387 16.63 35.13 -48.57
N HIS A 388 17.34 34.00 -48.48
CA HIS A 388 17.44 33.25 -47.23
C HIS A 388 18.75 32.49 -47.10
N PHE A 389 19.07 32.09 -45.88
CA PHE A 389 20.10 31.10 -45.59
C PHE A 389 19.72 30.26 -44.37
N ASP A 390 20.33 29.08 -44.27
CA ASP A 390 20.11 28.13 -43.19
C ASP A 390 21.36 28.05 -42.30
N VAL A 391 21.13 28.08 -40.98
CA VAL A 391 22.14 27.88 -39.92
C VAL A 391 21.97 26.47 -39.36
N PHE A 392 23.01 25.66 -39.44
CA PHE A 392 23.03 24.26 -39.00
C PHE A 392 23.77 24.15 -37.66
N THR A 393 23.05 23.73 -36.62
CA THR A 393 23.55 23.63 -35.23
C THR A 393 23.61 22.19 -34.70
N ALA A 394 23.26 21.19 -35.54
CA ALA A 394 23.14 19.79 -35.13
C ALA A 394 24.39 19.21 -34.42
N GLU A 395 25.60 19.68 -34.79
CA GLU A 395 26.86 19.23 -34.19
C GLU A 395 27.38 20.15 -33.07
N ALA A 396 26.75 21.32 -32.88
CA ALA A 396 27.19 22.37 -31.97
C ALA A 396 26.61 22.26 -30.55
N GLY A 397 25.73 21.28 -30.29
CA GLY A 397 25.03 21.17 -29.01
C GLY A 397 23.76 22.03 -28.98
N ALA A 398 23.20 22.23 -27.78
CA ALA A 398 21.99 23.06 -27.62
C ALA A 398 22.40 24.50 -27.34
N GLY A 399 21.75 25.46 -27.97
CA GLY A 399 22.07 26.87 -27.86
C GLY A 399 21.21 27.73 -28.77
N ASP A 400 21.15 29.03 -28.47
CA ASP A 400 20.36 30.00 -29.22
C ASP A 400 21.17 30.54 -30.41
N VAL A 401 20.49 30.75 -31.55
CA VAL A 401 21.06 31.36 -32.76
C VAL A 401 20.57 32.79 -32.86
N ASP A 402 21.50 33.73 -32.89
CA ASP A 402 21.22 35.15 -33.11
C ASP A 402 21.79 35.59 -34.46
N VAL A 403 21.02 36.37 -35.21
CA VAL A 403 21.42 36.88 -36.53
C VAL A 403 21.14 38.38 -36.61
N VAL A 404 22.14 39.15 -37.03
CA VAL A 404 22.04 40.59 -37.28
C VAL A 404 22.55 40.87 -38.69
N ILE A 405 21.81 41.66 -39.47
CA ILE A 405 22.20 42.05 -40.83
C ILE A 405 22.32 43.57 -40.86
N GLU A 406 23.52 44.09 -41.07
CA GLU A 406 23.79 45.51 -41.24
C GLU A 406 23.85 45.86 -42.73
N ASP A 407 23.13 46.90 -43.14
CA ASP A 407 23.20 47.48 -44.47
C ASP A 407 24.41 48.44 -44.62
N PRO A 408 24.69 48.98 -45.83
CA PRO A 408 25.83 49.88 -46.06
C PRO A 408 25.76 51.20 -45.28
N THR A 409 24.57 51.56 -44.76
CA THR A 409 24.35 52.74 -43.92
C THR A 409 24.59 52.45 -42.43
N GLY A 410 24.81 51.19 -42.07
CA GLY A 410 24.92 50.71 -40.69
C GLY A 410 23.57 50.51 -40.00
N SER A 411 22.48 50.42 -40.77
CA SER A 411 21.14 50.15 -40.24
C SER A 411 20.84 48.64 -40.28
N ASP A 412 20.11 48.15 -39.28
CA ASP A 412 19.69 46.75 -39.23
C ASP A 412 18.60 46.46 -40.28
N VAL A 413 18.80 45.41 -41.08
CA VAL A 413 17.81 44.89 -42.02
C VAL A 413 16.88 43.94 -41.28
N PRO A 414 15.55 44.19 -41.28
CA PRO A 414 14.59 43.27 -40.68
C PRO A 414 14.67 41.87 -41.28
N MET A 415 14.58 40.85 -40.43
CA MET A 415 14.60 39.45 -40.83
C MET A 415 13.64 38.60 -39.99
N GLU A 416 13.28 37.44 -40.54
CA GLU A 416 12.50 36.43 -39.86
C GLU A 416 13.36 35.18 -39.64
N LEU A 417 13.34 34.65 -38.40
CA LEU A 417 13.95 33.38 -38.04
C LEU A 417 12.87 32.32 -37.88
N GLU A 418 13.05 31.19 -38.58
CA GLU A 418 12.15 30.03 -38.53
C GLU A 418 12.95 28.80 -38.10
N GLU A 419 12.58 28.18 -36.98
CA GLU A 419 13.14 26.90 -36.55
C GLU A 419 12.60 25.74 -37.41
N LYS A 420 13.52 24.93 -37.94
CA LYS A 420 13.21 23.73 -38.70
C LYS A 420 13.61 22.48 -37.92
N SER A 421 13.13 21.33 -38.38
CA SER A 421 13.52 20.02 -37.85
C SER A 421 15.04 19.78 -37.96
N ASN A 422 15.61 19.03 -37.03
CA ASN A 422 17.01 18.57 -37.01
C ASN A 422 18.06 19.67 -36.76
N GLY A 423 17.77 20.67 -35.93
CA GLY A 423 18.77 21.68 -35.53
C GLY A 423 19.17 22.60 -36.68
N THR A 424 18.19 23.05 -37.46
CA THR A 424 18.38 23.99 -38.56
C THR A 424 17.50 25.22 -38.31
N VAL A 425 18.07 26.42 -38.40
CA VAL A 425 17.33 27.69 -38.28
C VAL A 425 17.42 28.41 -39.62
N ARG A 426 16.29 28.80 -40.20
CA ARG A 426 16.23 29.55 -41.46
C ARG A 426 16.10 31.04 -41.17
N ALA A 427 17.03 31.84 -41.70
CA ALA A 427 16.94 33.29 -41.70
C ALA A 427 16.49 33.78 -43.09
N THR A 428 15.40 34.55 -43.12
CA THR A 428 14.85 35.14 -44.35
C THR A 428 14.85 36.67 -44.22
N TYR A 429 15.39 37.36 -45.23
CA TYR A 429 15.45 38.83 -45.23
C TYR A 429 15.25 39.39 -46.64
N THR A 430 14.86 40.67 -46.73
CA THR A 430 14.68 41.40 -48.01
C THR A 430 15.50 42.69 -47.98
N PRO A 431 16.67 42.75 -48.65
CA PRO A 431 17.54 43.93 -48.61
C PRO A 431 16.88 45.13 -49.29
N GLN A 432 16.89 46.29 -48.64
CA GLN A 432 16.25 47.52 -49.15
C GLN A 432 17.25 48.51 -49.76
N VAL A 433 18.55 48.32 -49.52
CA VAL A 433 19.64 49.20 -49.95
C VAL A 433 20.60 48.37 -50.80
N ASP A 434 21.18 48.94 -51.85
CA ASP A 434 22.26 48.31 -52.62
C ASP A 434 23.63 48.58 -52.01
N GLY A 435 24.56 47.65 -52.20
CA GLY A 435 25.93 47.74 -51.67
C GLY A 435 26.26 46.66 -50.63
N PRO A 436 27.41 46.81 -49.95
CA PRO A 436 27.96 45.77 -49.08
C PRO A 436 27.18 45.65 -47.76
N HIS A 437 26.55 44.50 -47.54
CA HIS A 437 25.90 44.13 -46.28
C HIS A 437 26.79 43.21 -45.46
N LYS A 438 26.69 43.31 -44.14
CA LYS A 438 27.36 42.41 -43.18
C LYS A 438 26.34 41.60 -42.42
N ILE A 439 26.51 40.28 -42.43
CA ILE A 439 25.62 39.35 -41.75
C ILE A 439 26.39 38.71 -40.61
N TYR A 440 26.01 39.05 -39.38
CA TYR A 440 26.53 38.48 -38.16
C TYR A 440 25.66 37.31 -37.75
N VAL A 441 26.29 36.16 -37.54
CA VAL A 441 25.65 34.97 -36.97
C VAL A 441 26.40 34.60 -35.70
N GLU A 442 25.65 34.45 -34.61
CA GLU A 442 26.14 34.07 -33.28
C GLU A 442 25.41 32.82 -32.80
N PHE A 443 26.12 32.02 -32.01
CA PHE A 443 25.57 30.87 -31.31
C PHE A 443 25.96 30.98 -29.84
N THR A 444 24.97 31.05 -28.96
CA THR A 444 25.18 31.25 -27.51
C THR A 444 26.03 32.47 -27.15
N GLY A 445 25.88 33.57 -27.92
CA GLY A 445 26.61 34.83 -27.72
C GLY A 445 28.06 34.83 -28.23
N GLU A 446 28.50 33.79 -28.94
CA GLU A 446 29.79 33.75 -29.62
C GLU A 446 29.61 33.67 -31.14
N GLN A 447 30.47 34.35 -31.90
CA GLN A 447 30.42 34.35 -33.37
C GLN A 447 30.76 32.97 -33.95
N VAL A 448 29.93 32.53 -34.90
CA VAL A 448 30.17 31.27 -35.60
C VAL A 448 31.29 31.42 -36.64
N PRO A 449 31.94 30.33 -37.07
CA PRO A 449 32.96 30.39 -38.11
C PRO A 449 32.47 31.13 -39.37
N ARG A 450 33.31 32.05 -39.86
CA ARG A 450 33.09 32.88 -41.06
C ARG A 450 32.06 34.02 -40.89
N SER A 451 31.49 34.18 -39.70
CA SER A 451 30.83 35.42 -39.31
C SER A 451 31.88 36.51 -39.07
N PRO A 452 31.67 37.77 -39.53
CA PRO A 452 30.56 38.20 -40.38
C PRO A 452 30.70 37.75 -41.84
N PHE A 453 29.57 37.42 -42.46
CA PHE A 453 29.48 37.17 -43.90
C PHE A 453 29.26 38.49 -44.63
N ASN A 454 30.10 38.80 -45.62
CA ASN A 454 29.96 40.01 -46.44
C ASN A 454 29.25 39.66 -47.75
N VAL A 455 28.18 40.38 -48.06
CA VAL A 455 27.34 40.13 -49.25
C VAL A 455 27.10 41.44 -49.99
N ASP A 456 27.46 41.48 -51.27
CA ASP A 456 27.16 42.62 -52.14
C ASP A 456 25.76 42.49 -52.75
N ILE A 457 24.88 43.42 -52.40
CA ILE A 457 23.53 43.52 -52.97
C ILE A 457 23.57 44.43 -54.20
N SER A 458 23.10 43.92 -55.33
CA SER A 458 23.06 44.67 -56.59
C SER A 458 21.84 45.61 -56.66
N PRO A 459 21.98 46.79 -57.31
CA PRO A 459 20.85 47.67 -57.53
C PRO A 459 19.78 46.96 -58.37
N GLY A 460 18.51 47.16 -58.00
CA GLY A 460 17.38 46.69 -58.79
C GLY A 460 17.40 47.30 -60.18
N MET A 461 17.20 46.49 -61.22
CA MET A 461 17.11 47.00 -62.59
C MET A 461 15.83 47.85 -62.69
N LEU A 462 15.98 49.17 -62.85
CA LEU A 462 14.87 50.03 -63.23
C LEU A 462 14.46 49.64 -64.66
N CYS A 463 13.29 49.03 -64.81
CA CYS A 463 12.67 48.75 -66.09
C CYS A 463 12.36 50.04 -66.86
#